data_AF-A0A4Y8KC74-F1
#
_entry.id   AF-A0A4Y8KC74-F1
#
_cell.length_a   1.000
_cell.length_b   1.000
_cell.length_c   1.000
_cell.angle_alpha   90.00
_cell.angle_beta   90.00
_cell.angle_gamma   90.00
#
_symmetry.space_group_name_H-M   'P 1'
#
loop_
_entity.id
_entity.type
_entity.pdbx_description
1 polymer ?
#
loop_
_entity_poly.entity_id
_entity_poly.type
_entity_poly.pdbx_seq_one_letter_code
_entity_poly.pdbx_strand_id
1 'polypeptide(L)'
;MADERAELLQALHDEHAPLLWRYVVRLTQDPAFADDVVQETLLRAWQRPRLLDQTEVSARAWLFTVARNLVIDDRRSARARHEIPTDQLPEVPTDDQTDALLDAWLVADALHDLSPDHRAVIVCAYYRGQSVAETARDLIIPEGTVKSRLHYGLRALRLALQERGVTER
;
A
#
# COMPACT_ATOMS: atom_id res chain seq x y z
N MET A 1 19.98 27.61 -11.92
CA MET A 1 20.38 27.47 -10.50
C MET A 1 19.21 27.67 -9.52
N ALA A 2 18.65 28.88 -9.31
CA ALA A 2 17.52 29.07 -8.38
C ALA A 2 16.16 28.69 -9.01
N ASP A 3 15.89 29.13 -10.24
CA ASP A 3 14.69 28.75 -11.01
C ASP A 3 14.60 27.24 -11.26
N GLU A 4 15.70 26.65 -11.72
CA GLU A 4 15.80 25.22 -12.02
C GLU A 4 15.51 24.32 -10.82
N ARG A 5 15.88 24.75 -9.59
CA ARG A 5 15.51 24.03 -8.38
C ARG A 5 14.01 24.17 -8.11
N ALA A 6 13.45 25.37 -8.28
CA ALA A 6 12.03 25.63 -8.06
C ALA A 6 11.14 24.82 -9.01
N GLU A 7 11.51 24.73 -10.29
CA GLU A 7 10.83 23.89 -11.29
C GLU A 7 10.87 22.41 -10.92
N LEU A 8 12.01 21.93 -10.41
CA LEU A 8 12.15 20.54 -10.00
C LEU A 8 11.35 20.22 -8.73
N LEU A 9 11.27 21.17 -7.78
CA LEU A 9 10.39 21.03 -6.62
C LEU A 9 8.92 21.02 -7.01
N GLN A 10 8.53 21.85 -7.99
CA GLN A 10 7.17 21.90 -8.53
C GLN A 10 6.79 20.55 -9.17
N ALA A 11 7.67 19.98 -10.00
CA ALA A 11 7.45 18.66 -10.60
C ALA A 11 7.30 17.57 -9.54
N LEU A 12 8.15 17.59 -8.52
CA LEU A 12 8.15 16.63 -7.41
C LEU A 12 6.89 16.77 -6.54
N HIS A 13 6.38 18.00 -6.37
CA HIS A 13 5.08 18.27 -5.75
C HIS A 13 3.94 17.67 -6.59
N ASP A 14 3.84 18.04 -7.86
CA ASP A 14 2.71 17.65 -8.72
C ASP A 14 2.61 16.12 -8.87
N GLU A 15 3.74 15.43 -8.88
CA GLU A 15 3.81 13.99 -9.02
C GLU A 15 3.56 13.22 -7.71
N HIS A 16 4.11 13.68 -6.59
CA HIS A 16 4.17 12.88 -5.37
C HIS A 16 3.32 13.41 -4.21
N ALA A 17 2.99 14.71 -4.17
CA ALA A 17 2.22 15.29 -3.07
C ALA A 17 0.84 14.61 -2.88
N PRO A 18 0.04 14.32 -3.93
CA PRO A 18 -1.25 13.65 -3.74
C PRO A 18 -1.11 12.21 -3.18
N LEU A 19 -0.05 11.49 -3.55
CA LEU A 19 0.21 10.13 -3.08
C LEU A 19 0.75 10.12 -1.64
N LEU A 20 1.64 11.05 -1.31
CA LEU A 20 2.13 11.27 0.05
C LEU A 20 0.99 11.69 0.98
N TRP A 21 0.13 12.60 0.52
CA TRP A 21 -1.03 13.05 1.28
C TRP A 21 -1.96 11.87 1.61
N ARG A 22 -2.35 11.08 0.60
CA ARG A 22 -3.19 9.89 0.80
C ARG A 22 -2.54 8.86 1.72
N TYR A 23 -1.23 8.69 1.62
CA TYR A 23 -0.44 7.83 2.50
C TYR A 23 -0.49 8.31 3.94
N VAL A 24 -0.24 9.59 4.20
CA VAL A 24 -0.25 10.17 5.55
C VAL A 24 -1.67 10.20 6.13
N VAL A 25 -2.70 10.55 5.34
CA VAL A 25 -4.11 10.48 5.77
C VAL A 25 -4.48 9.06 6.15
N ARG A 26 -4.08 8.05 5.39
CA ARG A 26 -4.36 6.66 5.76
C ARG A 26 -3.63 6.23 7.03
N LEU A 27 -2.41 6.74 7.26
CA LEU A 27 -1.66 6.45 8.47
C LEU A 27 -2.24 7.14 9.70
N THR A 28 -2.67 8.40 9.59
CA THR A 28 -2.99 9.26 10.74
C THR A 28 -4.48 9.51 10.93
N GLN A 29 -5.29 9.25 9.90
CA GLN A 29 -6.70 9.62 9.81
C GLN A 29 -6.94 11.13 10.00
N ASP A 30 -5.90 11.95 9.84
CA ASP A 30 -5.93 13.39 10.01
C ASP A 30 -5.51 14.09 8.69
N PRO A 31 -6.48 14.61 7.92
CA PRO A 31 -6.22 15.38 6.70
C PRO A 31 -5.35 16.61 6.93
N ALA A 32 -5.51 17.32 8.05
CA ALA A 32 -4.77 18.55 8.32
C ALA A 32 -3.31 18.22 8.65
N PHE A 33 -3.07 17.18 9.46
CA PHE A 33 -1.71 16.71 9.72
C PHE A 33 -1.04 16.15 8.46
N ALA A 34 -1.80 15.55 7.55
CA ALA A 34 -1.26 15.11 6.26
C ALA A 34 -0.78 16.26 5.38
N ASP A 35 -1.50 17.39 5.35
CA ASP A 35 -1.05 18.60 4.65
C ASP A 35 0.29 19.10 5.23
N ASP A 36 0.43 19.13 6.55
CA ASP A 36 1.66 19.55 7.23
C ASP A 36 2.84 18.61 6.95
N VAL A 37 2.62 17.30 7.00
CA VAL A 37 3.66 16.29 6.72
C VAL A 37 4.12 16.35 5.26
N VAL A 38 3.19 16.54 4.32
CA VAL A 38 3.54 16.69 2.89
C VAL A 38 4.40 17.93 2.69
N GLN A 39 4.00 19.08 3.26
CA GLN A 39 4.77 20.31 3.16
C GLN A 39 6.16 20.19 3.77
N GLU A 40 6.28 19.65 4.98
CA GLU A 40 7.57 19.45 5.65
C GLU A 40 8.46 18.43 4.91
N THR A 41 7.87 17.40 4.30
CA THR A 41 8.59 16.42 3.47
C THR A 41 9.20 17.07 2.22
N LEU A 42 8.40 17.88 1.51
CA LEU A 42 8.86 18.61 0.34
C LEU A 42 9.90 19.68 0.71
N LEU A 43 9.74 20.35 1.85
CA LEU A 43 10.73 21.31 2.38
C LEU A 43 12.08 20.63 2.68
N ARG A 44 12.07 19.42 3.24
CA ARG A 44 13.30 18.64 3.47
C ARG A 44 13.93 18.17 2.16
N ALA A 45 13.12 17.85 1.15
CA ALA A 45 13.62 17.52 -0.19
C ALA A 45 14.35 18.73 -0.79
N TRP A 46 13.76 19.92 -0.68
CA TRP A 46 14.37 21.17 -1.14
C TRP A 46 15.74 21.46 -0.51
N GLN A 47 15.87 21.18 0.79
CA GLN A 47 17.12 21.36 1.55
C GLN A 47 18.20 20.31 1.21
N ARG A 48 17.86 19.24 0.48
CA ARG A 48 18.79 18.18 0.07
C ARG A 48 18.93 18.11 -1.46
N PRO A 49 19.77 18.97 -2.07
CA PRO A 49 19.91 19.02 -3.53
C PRO A 49 20.33 17.69 -4.17
N ARG A 50 21.13 16.86 -3.50
CA ARG A 50 21.54 15.52 -4.01
C ARG A 50 20.41 14.50 -4.12
N LEU A 51 19.24 14.80 -3.56
CA LEU A 51 18.05 13.97 -3.72
C LEU A 51 17.39 14.20 -5.09
N LEU A 52 17.48 15.43 -5.58
CA LEU A 52 16.92 15.88 -6.84
C LEU A 52 17.71 15.35 -8.04
N ASP A 53 18.93 14.84 -7.80
CA ASP A 53 19.81 14.21 -8.78
C ASP A 53 19.60 12.67 -8.90
N GLN A 54 18.65 12.08 -8.16
CA GLN A 54 18.41 10.63 -8.12
C GLN A 54 17.31 10.19 -9.10
N THR A 55 17.23 8.88 -9.37
CA THR A 55 16.13 8.30 -10.15
C THR A 55 14.80 8.50 -9.43
N GLU A 56 13.71 8.67 -10.22
CA GLU A 56 12.34 8.89 -9.75
C GLU A 56 11.91 7.87 -8.66
N VAL A 57 12.25 6.60 -8.84
CA VAL A 57 11.99 5.52 -7.87
C VAL A 57 12.67 5.76 -6.50
N SER A 58 13.92 6.25 -6.49
CA SER A 58 14.68 6.52 -5.25
C SER A 58 14.19 7.78 -4.55
N ALA A 59 13.86 8.82 -5.32
CA ALA A 59 13.32 10.06 -4.79
C ALA A 59 11.96 9.80 -4.13
N ARG A 60 11.08 9.04 -4.79
CA ARG A 60 9.81 8.60 -4.24
C ARG A 60 9.98 7.80 -2.94
N ALA A 61 10.83 6.78 -2.93
CA ALA A 61 11.08 5.99 -1.71
C ALA A 61 11.57 6.86 -0.53
N TRP A 62 12.41 7.86 -0.81
CA TRP A 62 12.89 8.79 0.22
C TRP A 62 11.77 9.68 0.78
N LEU A 63 10.90 10.23 -0.07
CA LEU A 63 9.79 11.09 0.39
C LEU A 63 8.86 10.34 1.33
N PHE A 64 8.50 9.10 0.99
CA PHE A 64 7.64 8.26 1.83
C PHE A 64 8.34 7.90 3.15
N THR A 65 9.65 7.70 3.13
CA THR A 65 10.45 7.49 4.35
C THR A 65 10.41 8.71 5.28
N VAL A 66 10.56 9.91 4.72
CA VAL A 66 10.51 11.16 5.50
C VAL A 66 9.12 11.41 6.06
N ALA A 67 8.07 11.25 5.26
CA ALA A 67 6.68 11.39 5.70
C ALA A 67 6.36 10.40 6.83
N ARG A 68 6.79 9.14 6.72
CA ARG A 68 6.64 8.13 7.76
C ARG A 68 7.34 8.54 9.06
N ASN A 69 8.56 9.08 8.97
CA ASN A 69 9.31 9.50 10.16
C ASN A 69 8.63 10.68 10.87
N LEU A 70 8.12 11.67 10.12
CA LEU A 70 7.36 12.78 10.69
C LEU A 70 6.11 12.31 11.44
N VAL A 71 5.37 11.36 10.85
CA VAL A 71 4.21 10.71 11.51
C VAL A 71 4.61 9.99 12.79
N ILE A 72 5.73 9.27 12.79
CA ILE A 72 6.22 8.54 13.97
C ILE A 72 6.69 9.49 15.07
N ASP A 73 7.39 10.56 14.69
CA ASP A 73 7.92 11.54 15.63
C ASP A 73 6.80 12.33 16.30
N ASP A 74 5.76 12.71 15.54
CA ASP A 74 4.56 13.34 16.08
C ASP A 74 3.83 12.43 17.08
N ARG A 75 3.62 11.15 16.72
CA ARG A 75 3.03 10.12 17.61
C ARG A 75 3.83 9.88 18.88
N ARG A 76 5.16 10.04 18.83
CA ARG A 76 6.05 9.90 20.00
C ARG A 76 6.14 11.18 20.83
N SER A 77 5.75 12.32 20.26
CA SER A 77 5.83 13.61 20.93
C SER A 77 4.93 13.63 22.18
N ALA A 78 5.32 14.41 23.19
CA ALA A 78 4.51 14.59 24.40
C ALA A 78 3.14 15.25 24.11
N ARG A 79 2.97 15.83 22.92
CA ARG A 79 1.75 16.48 22.43
C ARG A 79 0.65 15.45 22.12
N ALA A 80 1.01 14.36 21.40
CA ALA A 80 0.12 13.21 21.17
C ALA A 80 -0.30 12.48 22.47
N ARG A 81 0.46 12.65 23.57
CA ARG A 81 0.16 12.04 24.89
C ARG A 81 -0.74 12.87 25.80
N HIS A 82 -0.95 14.17 25.54
CA HIS A 82 -1.66 15.06 26.46
C HIS A 82 -2.80 15.88 25.80
N GLU A 83 -2.96 15.85 24.49
CA GLU A 83 -4.15 16.39 23.83
C GLU A 83 -5.27 15.34 23.88
N ILE A 84 -6.36 15.65 24.59
CA ILE A 84 -7.64 14.93 24.48
C ILE A 84 -8.58 15.84 23.68
N PRO A 85 -8.79 15.59 22.38
CA PRO A 85 -9.75 16.35 21.60
C PRO A 85 -11.18 15.92 21.98
N THR A 86 -12.07 16.90 22.13
CA THR A 86 -13.52 16.75 22.30
C THR A 86 -14.14 17.96 21.58
N ASP A 87 -15.16 17.87 20.72
CA ASP A 87 -16.41 17.09 20.77
C ASP A 87 -16.67 16.26 19.47
N GLN A 88 -17.11 14.99 19.59
CA GLN A 88 -17.72 14.07 18.55
C GLN A 88 -16.84 13.58 17.36
N LEU A 89 -16.81 12.32 16.86
CA LEU A 89 -17.12 10.91 17.28
C LEU A 89 -16.51 9.95 16.18
N PRO A 90 -16.57 8.59 16.22
CA PRO A 90 -15.99 7.54 17.08
C PRO A 90 -14.89 6.67 16.37
N GLU A 91 -14.35 5.67 17.10
CA GLU A 91 -13.74 4.41 16.60
C GLU A 91 -12.19 4.29 16.43
N VAL A 92 -11.69 3.12 16.82
CA VAL A 92 -10.29 2.77 17.16
C VAL A 92 -9.58 2.10 15.97
N PRO A 93 -8.31 2.41 15.63
CA PRO A 93 -7.45 1.37 15.01
C PRO A 93 -5.94 1.44 15.37
N THR A 94 -5.26 0.38 15.85
CA THR A 94 -4.74 -0.91 15.28
C THR A 94 -3.42 -0.87 14.48
N ASP A 95 -2.60 -1.91 14.68
CA ASP A 95 -1.13 -2.05 14.45
C ASP A 95 -0.64 -1.99 12.97
N ASP A 96 0.67 -1.72 12.76
CA ASP A 96 1.34 -1.40 11.47
C ASP A 96 1.31 -2.56 10.45
N GLN A 97 0.33 -2.53 9.55
CA GLN A 97 0.10 -3.53 8.48
C GLN A 97 0.59 -3.09 7.10
N THR A 98 1.45 -2.06 7.00
CA THR A 98 1.72 -1.33 5.74
C THR A 98 2.18 -2.23 4.57
N ASP A 99 3.15 -3.12 4.77
CA ASP A 99 3.63 -4.03 3.70
C ASP A 99 2.60 -5.14 3.40
N ALA A 100 1.96 -5.67 4.44
CA ALA A 100 0.90 -6.67 4.28
C ALA A 100 -0.33 -6.10 3.53
N LEU A 101 -0.63 -4.81 3.69
CA LEU A 101 -1.71 -4.12 2.99
C LEU A 101 -1.37 -3.86 1.52
N LEU A 102 -0.12 -3.53 1.21
CA LEU A 102 0.35 -3.35 -0.16
C LEU A 102 0.37 -4.70 -0.91
N ASP A 103 0.88 -5.75 -0.26
CA ASP A 103 0.85 -7.11 -0.80
C ASP A 103 -0.59 -7.62 -0.95
N ALA A 104 -1.45 -7.39 0.04
CA ALA A 104 -2.87 -7.77 -0.03
C ALA A 104 -3.62 -7.03 -1.15
N TRP A 105 -3.31 -5.76 -1.37
CA TRP A 105 -3.91 -4.98 -2.46
C TRP A 105 -3.49 -5.52 -3.84
N LEU A 106 -2.21 -5.83 -4.04
CA LEU A 106 -1.71 -6.42 -5.27
C LEU A 106 -2.29 -7.82 -5.53
N VAL A 107 -2.41 -8.64 -4.49
CA VAL A 107 -3.01 -9.99 -4.59
C VAL A 107 -4.51 -9.91 -4.88
N ALA A 108 -5.24 -9.00 -4.24
CA ALA A 108 -6.67 -8.81 -4.48
C ALA A 108 -6.95 -8.35 -5.92
N ASP A 109 -6.15 -7.43 -6.45
CA ASP A 109 -6.25 -6.96 -7.83
C ASP A 109 -5.95 -8.08 -8.83
N ALA A 110 -4.87 -8.83 -8.63
CA ALA A 110 -4.52 -9.95 -9.51
C ALA A 110 -5.55 -11.11 -9.47
N LEU A 111 -6.21 -11.35 -8.33
CA LEU A 111 -7.30 -12.33 -8.22
C LEU A 111 -8.55 -11.92 -9.02
N HIS A 112 -8.77 -10.64 -9.25
CA HIS A 112 -9.92 -10.16 -10.02
C HIS A 112 -9.83 -10.57 -11.49
N ASP A 113 -8.63 -10.61 -12.05
CA ASP A 113 -8.36 -10.97 -13.44
C ASP A 113 -8.52 -12.47 -13.73
N LEU A 114 -8.61 -13.30 -12.69
CA LEU A 114 -8.85 -14.73 -12.85
C LEU A 114 -10.31 -15.02 -13.21
N SER A 115 -10.51 -16.09 -13.98
CA SER A 115 -11.85 -16.62 -14.21
C SER A 115 -12.56 -16.94 -12.88
N PRO A 116 -13.90 -16.78 -12.79
CA PRO A 116 -14.64 -17.03 -11.57
C PRO A 116 -14.37 -18.42 -10.96
N ASP A 117 -14.23 -19.44 -11.81
CA ASP A 117 -13.98 -20.82 -11.42
C ASP A 117 -12.59 -21.03 -10.80
N HIS A 118 -11.56 -20.35 -11.32
CA HIS A 118 -10.20 -20.41 -10.75
C HIS A 118 -10.11 -19.60 -9.46
N ARG A 119 -10.71 -18.41 -9.43
CA ARG A 119 -10.76 -17.58 -8.22
C ARG A 119 -11.47 -18.31 -7.07
N ALA A 120 -12.61 -18.95 -7.34
CA ALA A 120 -13.39 -19.65 -6.32
C ALA A 120 -12.59 -20.74 -5.60
N VAL A 121 -11.86 -21.58 -6.34
CA VAL A 121 -11.06 -22.65 -5.71
C VAL A 121 -9.87 -22.11 -4.91
N ILE A 122 -9.23 -21.03 -5.37
CA ILE A 122 -8.12 -20.38 -4.65
C ILE A 122 -8.61 -19.75 -3.35
N VAL A 123 -9.76 -19.07 -3.38
CA VAL A 123 -10.38 -18.48 -2.19
C VAL A 123 -10.72 -19.56 -1.16
N CYS A 124 -11.35 -20.66 -1.58
CA CYS A 124 -11.64 -21.77 -0.68
C CYS A 124 -10.38 -22.37 -0.04
N ALA A 125 -9.34 -22.63 -0.85
CA ALA A 125 -8.12 -23.27 -0.36
C ALA A 125 -7.29 -22.36 0.56
N TYR A 126 -7.08 -21.09 0.18
CA TYR A 126 -6.12 -20.21 0.85
C TYR A 126 -6.75 -19.18 1.80
N TYR A 127 -7.95 -18.68 1.52
CA TYR A 127 -8.64 -17.73 2.42
C TYR A 127 -9.52 -18.45 3.44
N ARG A 128 -10.14 -19.56 3.06
CA ARG A 128 -10.98 -20.36 3.96
C ARG A 128 -10.27 -21.55 4.59
N GLY A 129 -9.04 -21.84 4.15
CA GLY A 129 -8.23 -22.95 4.69
C GLY A 129 -8.82 -24.35 4.43
N GLN A 130 -9.67 -24.49 3.41
CA GLN A 130 -10.38 -25.74 3.14
C GLN A 130 -9.47 -26.77 2.46
N SER A 131 -9.65 -28.04 2.82
CA SER A 131 -9.03 -29.16 2.09
C SER A 131 -9.62 -29.30 0.69
N VAL A 132 -8.95 -30.09 -0.16
CA VAL A 132 -9.45 -30.42 -1.52
C VAL A 132 -10.82 -31.09 -1.46
N ALA A 133 -11.03 -32.00 -0.50
CA ALA A 133 -12.30 -32.71 -0.33
C ALA A 133 -13.42 -31.82 0.22
N GLU A 134 -13.10 -30.82 1.03
CA GLU A 134 -14.07 -29.81 1.50
C GLU A 134 -14.45 -28.83 0.39
N THR A 135 -13.45 -28.31 -0.33
CA THR A 135 -13.67 -27.41 -1.48
C THR A 135 -14.48 -28.09 -2.58
N ALA A 136 -14.24 -29.38 -2.83
CA ALA A 136 -15.00 -30.19 -3.77
C ALA A 136 -16.48 -30.30 -3.39
N ARG A 137 -16.77 -30.51 -2.09
CA ARG A 137 -18.13 -30.59 -1.56
C ARG A 137 -18.82 -29.22 -1.61
N ASP A 138 -18.14 -28.16 -1.22
CA ASP A 138 -18.69 -26.80 -1.16
C ASP A 138 -19.00 -26.23 -2.55
N LEU A 139 -18.13 -26.48 -3.53
CA LEU A 139 -18.29 -26.01 -4.90
C LEU A 139 -19.03 -27.01 -5.80
N ILE A 140 -19.41 -28.17 -5.26
CA ILE A 140 -20.14 -29.24 -5.96
C ILE A 140 -19.40 -29.66 -7.25
N ILE A 141 -18.10 -29.95 -7.12
CA ILE A 141 -17.23 -30.40 -8.21
C ILE A 141 -16.34 -31.58 -7.79
N PRO A 142 -15.84 -32.41 -8.72
CA PRO A 142 -14.92 -33.50 -8.38
C PRO A 142 -13.61 -32.99 -7.76
N GLU A 143 -13.02 -33.76 -6.84
CA GLU A 143 -11.72 -33.43 -6.25
C GLU A 143 -10.60 -33.26 -7.31
N GLY A 144 -10.64 -34.06 -8.38
CA GLY A 144 -9.72 -33.92 -9.51
C GLY A 144 -9.85 -32.55 -10.20
N THR A 145 -11.06 -32.01 -10.29
CA THR A 145 -11.34 -30.68 -10.84
C THR A 145 -10.88 -29.56 -9.92
N VAL A 146 -10.98 -29.74 -8.60
CA VAL A 146 -10.39 -28.81 -7.62
C VAL A 146 -8.87 -28.74 -7.82
N LYS A 147 -8.20 -29.90 -7.91
CA LYS A 147 -6.74 -29.98 -8.11
C LYS A 147 -6.30 -29.32 -9.42
N SER A 148 -6.99 -29.59 -10.53
CA SER A 148 -6.63 -29.00 -11.82
C SER A 148 -6.91 -27.49 -11.87
N ARG A 149 -8.04 -27.02 -11.32
CA ARG A 149 -8.36 -25.58 -11.25
C ARG A 149 -7.41 -24.82 -10.33
N LEU A 150 -6.96 -25.40 -9.22
CA LEU A 150 -5.91 -24.81 -8.39
C LEU A 150 -4.59 -24.71 -9.16
N HIS A 151 -4.20 -25.76 -9.88
CA HIS A 151 -2.97 -25.76 -10.67
C HIS A 151 -2.95 -24.65 -11.73
N TYR A 152 -3.98 -24.56 -12.57
CA TYR A 152 -4.04 -23.54 -13.62
C TYR A 152 -4.33 -22.13 -13.06
N GLY A 153 -5.16 -22.03 -12.02
CA GLY A 153 -5.46 -20.78 -11.34
C GLY A 153 -4.23 -20.12 -10.71
N LEU A 154 -3.39 -20.89 -10.01
CA LEU A 154 -2.15 -20.36 -9.42
C LEU A 154 -1.14 -19.89 -10.48
N ARG A 155 -1.10 -20.56 -11.64
CA ARG A 155 -0.25 -20.14 -12.76
C ARG A 155 -0.76 -18.84 -13.40
N ALA A 156 -2.07 -18.69 -13.57
CA ALA A 156 -2.68 -17.46 -14.06
C ALA A 156 -2.45 -16.29 -13.07
N LEU A 157 -2.61 -16.55 -11.76
CA LEU A 157 -2.36 -15.55 -10.71
C LEU A 157 -0.90 -15.08 -10.69
N ARG A 158 0.05 -16.02 -10.86
CA ARG A 158 1.46 -15.68 -10.99
C ARG A 158 1.73 -14.76 -12.18
N LEU A 159 1.17 -15.07 -13.34
CA LEU A 159 1.34 -14.24 -14.54
C LEU A 159 0.77 -12.83 -14.33
N ALA A 160 -0.44 -12.72 -13.77
CA ALA A 160 -1.08 -11.44 -13.49
C ALA A 160 -0.29 -10.57 -12.50
N LEU A 161 0.41 -11.18 -11.54
CA LEU A 161 1.30 -10.49 -10.60
C LEU A 161 2.62 -10.05 -11.28
N GLN A 162 3.19 -10.87 -12.16
CA GLN A 162 4.40 -10.54 -12.91
C GLN A 162 4.18 -9.35 -13.86
N GLU A 163 3.03 -9.30 -14.54
CA GLU A 163 2.64 -8.16 -15.39
C GLU A 163 2.51 -6.85 -14.60
N ARG A 164 2.26 -6.92 -13.29
CA ARG A 164 2.19 -5.79 -12.35
C ARG A 164 3.53 -5.43 -11.71
N GLY A 165 4.63 -6.01 -12.22
CA GLY A 165 5.98 -5.71 -11.74
C GLY A 165 6.37 -6.41 -10.44
N VAL A 166 5.58 -7.39 -9.98
CA VAL A 166 5.96 -8.25 -8.86
C VAL A 166 6.99 -9.25 -9.37
N THR A 167 8.26 -9.01 -9.09
CA THR A 167 9.35 -9.92 -9.43
C THR A 167 9.41 -11.09 -8.44
N GLU A 168 9.62 -12.31 -8.97
CA GLU A 168 9.97 -13.46 -8.13
C GLU A 168 11.28 -13.13 -7.40
N ARG A 169 11.26 -13.13 -6.06
CA ARG A 169 12.48 -13.15 -5.24
C ARG A 169 13.15 -14.51 -5.30
#